data_AF-A0A535P3K2-F1
#
_entry.id   AF-A0A535P3K2-F1
#
_cell.length_a   1.000
_cell.length_b   1.000
_cell.length_c   1.000
_cell.angle_alpha   90.00
_cell.angle_beta   90.00
_cell.angle_gamma   90.00
#
_symmetry.space_group_name_H-M   'P 1'
#
loop_
_entity.id
_entity.type
_entity.pdbx_description
1 polymer ?
#
loop_
_entity_poly.entity_id
_entity_poly.type
_entity_poly.pdbx_seq_one_letter_code
_entity_poly.pdbx_strand_id
1 'polypeptide(L)'
;MASPAVALPPDREALISSPFVDTSCGFEVDVSFPVQNEYATAFFDRDGNVTRVIITGRLVITFTNPVNGVSLTENISGPAQIDLVSGTAFGDGPGAGPLPGLGSGIWLGFGRVDFVTGQTLGHFIPLCPLLAGS
;
A
#
# COMPACT_ATOMS: atom_id res chain seq x y z
N MET A 1 5.85 26.37 -35.61
CA MET A 1 6.52 26.53 -34.31
C MET A 1 5.63 25.86 -33.26
N ALA A 2 6.15 24.94 -32.45
CA ALA A 2 5.37 24.29 -31.39
C ALA A 2 5.51 25.14 -30.11
N SER A 3 4.38 25.60 -29.55
CA SER A 3 4.38 26.25 -28.24
C SER A 3 4.89 25.27 -27.17
N PRO A 4 5.64 25.73 -26.16
CA PRO A 4 5.97 24.88 -25.02
C PRO A 4 4.66 24.53 -24.31
N ALA A 5 4.40 23.23 -24.14
CA ALA A 5 3.26 22.78 -23.34
C ALA A 5 3.57 23.09 -21.88
N VAL A 6 2.77 23.97 -21.27
CA VAL A 6 2.76 24.14 -19.81
C VAL A 6 2.01 22.95 -19.25
N ALA A 7 2.72 22.01 -18.63
CA ALA A 7 2.09 20.93 -17.88
C ALA A 7 1.40 21.53 -16.65
N LEU A 8 0.13 21.19 -16.43
CA LEU A 8 -0.54 21.52 -15.17
C LEU A 8 0.27 20.90 -14.02
N PRO A 9 0.51 21.65 -12.92
CA PRO A 9 1.20 21.09 -11.76
C PRO A 9 0.39 19.91 -11.21
N PRO A 10 1.06 18.85 -10.72
CA PRO A 10 0.35 17.70 -10.20
C PRO A 10 -0.40 18.09 -8.91
N ASP A 11 -1.57 17.51 -8.72
CA ASP A 11 -2.34 17.69 -7.50
C ASP A 11 -1.81 16.74 -6.43
N ARG A 12 -1.66 17.22 -5.19
CA ARG A 12 -1.05 16.46 -4.09
C ARG A 12 -1.94 16.47 -2.87
N GLU A 13 -2.52 15.31 -2.58
CA GLU A 13 -3.47 15.11 -1.49
C GLU A 13 -2.91 14.14 -0.44
N ALA A 14 -3.21 14.39 0.84
CA ALA A 14 -2.86 13.47 1.92
C ALA A 14 -3.75 12.23 1.89
N LEU A 15 -3.13 11.05 2.03
CA LEU A 15 -3.86 9.80 2.18
C LEU A 15 -4.02 9.47 3.65
N ILE A 16 -5.26 9.51 4.13
CA ILE A 16 -5.61 9.19 5.51
C ILE A 16 -6.47 7.92 5.50
N SER A 17 -5.96 6.89 6.17
CA SER A 17 -6.62 5.61 6.39
C SER A 17 -7.22 5.56 7.79
N SER A 18 -8.41 4.99 7.87
CA SER A 18 -9.08 4.71 9.14
C SER A 18 -8.66 3.33 9.66
N PRO A 19 -8.47 3.13 10.98
CA PRO A 19 -8.30 1.80 11.56
C PRO A 19 -9.44 0.85 11.19
N PHE A 20 -9.12 -0.44 11.10
CA PHE A 20 -10.09 -1.49 10.77
C PHE A 20 -9.69 -2.83 11.39
N VAL A 21 -10.57 -3.83 11.28
CA VAL A 21 -10.32 -5.20 11.73
C VAL A 21 -10.13 -6.10 10.51
N ASP A 22 -9.01 -6.81 10.44
CA ASP A 22 -8.75 -7.85 9.44
C ASP A 22 -9.02 -9.24 10.03
N THR A 23 -9.54 -10.16 9.22
CA THR A 23 -9.83 -11.55 9.62
C THR A 23 -9.11 -12.59 8.75
N SER A 24 -8.15 -12.16 7.92
CA SER A 24 -7.43 -13.00 6.97
C SER A 24 -6.55 -14.05 7.66
N CYS A 25 -6.18 -13.84 8.92
CA CYS A 25 -5.44 -14.80 9.73
C CYS A 25 -6.30 -15.93 10.34
N GLY A 26 -7.63 -15.88 10.16
CA GLY A 26 -8.58 -16.80 10.84
C GLY A 26 -8.92 -16.39 12.27
N PHE A 27 -8.38 -15.27 12.75
CA PHE A 27 -8.72 -14.57 13.98
C PHE A 27 -8.69 -13.05 13.70
N GLU A 28 -9.30 -12.26 14.58
CA GLU A 28 -9.33 -10.80 14.45
C GLU A 28 -7.95 -10.18 14.66
N VAL A 29 -7.58 -9.26 13.77
CA VAL A 29 -6.38 -8.43 13.88
C VAL A 29 -6.81 -6.98 13.76
N ASP A 30 -6.63 -6.22 14.84
CA ASP A 30 -6.82 -4.78 14.85
C ASP A 30 -5.68 -4.12 14.06
N VAL A 31 -6.04 -3.41 13.00
CA VAL A 31 -5.12 -2.68 12.15
C VAL A 31 -5.25 -1.19 12.42
N SER A 32 -4.12 -0.56 12.78
CA SER A 32 -4.05 0.88 13.02
C SER A 32 -2.87 1.51 12.28
N PHE A 33 -2.93 2.83 12.12
CA PHE A 33 -1.97 3.58 11.31
C PHE A 33 -1.34 4.70 12.16
N PRO A 34 -0.35 4.38 13.02
CA PRO A 34 0.27 5.36 13.90
C PRO A 34 1.01 6.50 13.18
N VAL A 35 1.42 6.30 11.91
CA VAL A 35 2.00 7.36 11.08
C VAL A 35 1.36 7.32 9.70
N GLN A 36 0.76 8.44 9.30
CA GLN A 36 0.07 8.59 8.01
C GLN A 36 0.49 9.89 7.33
N ASN A 37 1.71 9.88 6.81
CA ASN A 37 2.28 11.00 6.07
C ASN A 37 2.53 10.59 4.61
N GLU A 38 1.59 9.85 4.03
CA GLU A 38 1.57 9.51 2.62
C GLU A 38 0.69 10.46 1.83
N TYR A 39 1.07 10.65 0.57
CA TYR A 39 0.41 11.57 -0.33
C TYR A 39 0.27 10.94 -1.70
N ALA A 40 -0.93 11.05 -2.26
CA ALA A 40 -1.17 10.78 -3.66
C ALA A 40 -0.82 12.04 -4.47
N THR A 41 -0.03 11.85 -5.51
CA THR A 41 0.31 12.88 -6.49
C THR A 41 -0.29 12.50 -7.83
N ALA A 42 -1.32 13.21 -8.28
CA ALA A 42 -2.02 12.95 -9.53
C ALA A 42 -1.45 13.79 -10.68
N PHE A 43 -1.23 13.15 -11.83
CA PHE A 43 -0.73 13.75 -13.05
C PHE A 43 -1.81 13.72 -14.13
N PHE A 44 -1.87 14.77 -14.93
CA PHE A 44 -2.96 15.00 -15.88
C PHE A 44 -2.46 15.12 -17.31
N ASP A 45 -3.28 14.69 -18.27
CA ASP A 45 -3.07 15.01 -19.69
C ASP A 45 -3.48 16.47 -20.00
N ARG A 46 -3.46 16.83 -21.29
CA ARG A 46 -3.81 18.18 -21.74
C ARG A 46 -5.31 18.49 -21.64
N ASP A 47 -6.14 17.48 -21.60
CA ASP A 47 -7.60 17.59 -21.48
C ASP A 47 -8.04 17.59 -20.01
N GLY A 48 -7.09 17.45 -19.07
CA GLY A 48 -7.33 17.46 -17.63
C GLY A 48 -7.69 16.08 -17.05
N ASN A 49 -7.53 14.99 -17.81
CA ASN A 49 -7.79 13.64 -17.30
C ASN A 49 -6.58 13.12 -16.51
N VAL A 50 -6.84 12.42 -15.41
CA VAL A 50 -5.78 11.77 -14.63
C VAL A 50 -5.16 10.63 -15.44
N THR A 51 -3.85 10.66 -15.63
CA THR A 51 -3.09 9.64 -16.36
C THR A 51 -2.27 8.75 -15.43
N ARG A 52 -1.78 9.32 -14.33
CA ARG A 52 -0.93 8.62 -13.37
C ARG A 52 -1.16 9.14 -11.96
N VAL A 53 -1.08 8.24 -11.00
CA VAL A 53 -1.03 8.56 -9.56
C VAL A 53 0.22 7.93 -8.97
N ILE A 54 1.00 8.71 -8.23
CA ILE A 54 2.14 8.24 -7.47
C ILE A 54 1.85 8.46 -5.99
N ILE A 55 1.92 7.40 -5.20
CA ILE A 55 1.77 7.44 -3.75
C ILE A 55 3.17 7.36 -3.13
N THR A 56 3.52 8.37 -2.35
CA THR A 56 4.81 8.45 -1.66
C THR A 56 4.63 9.09 -0.29
N GLY A 57 5.59 8.84 0.59
CA GLY A 57 5.62 9.44 1.92
C GLY A 57 5.94 8.39 2.96
N ARG A 58 5.48 8.60 4.20
CA ARG A 58 5.73 7.69 5.31
C ARG A 58 4.44 7.08 5.84
N LEU A 59 4.35 5.76 5.80
CA LEU A 59 3.27 4.97 6.40
C LEU A 59 3.85 3.96 7.37
N VAL A 60 3.32 3.96 8.59
CA VAL A 60 3.59 2.93 9.58
C VAL A 60 2.27 2.32 9.99
N ILE A 61 2.20 1.00 9.96
CA ILE A 61 1.03 0.20 10.29
C ILE A 61 1.33 -0.61 11.55
N THR A 62 0.32 -0.79 12.40
CA THR A 62 0.39 -1.70 13.54
C THR A 62 -0.73 -2.72 13.42
N PHE A 63 -0.35 -4.00 13.46
CA PHE A 63 -1.23 -5.15 13.54
C PHE A 63 -1.26 -5.65 14.97
N THR A 64 -2.43 -5.79 15.57
CA THR A 64 -2.59 -6.24 16.95
C THR A 64 -3.58 -7.39 17.00
N ASN A 65 -3.22 -8.50 17.62
CA ASN A 65 -4.19 -9.51 17.99
C ASN A 65 -4.79 -9.13 19.36
N PRO A 66 -6.08 -8.76 19.43
CA PRO A 66 -6.69 -8.27 20.67
C PRO A 66 -6.85 -9.38 21.72
N VAL A 67 -6.82 -10.66 21.31
CA VAL A 67 -7.02 -11.81 22.21
C VAL A 67 -5.79 -12.06 23.09
N ASN A 68 -4.58 -11.96 22.52
CA ASN A 68 -3.33 -12.23 23.22
C ASN A 68 -2.46 -10.98 23.45
N GLY A 69 -2.85 -9.83 22.87
CA GLY A 69 -2.13 -8.55 23.00
C GLY A 69 -0.84 -8.46 22.18
N VAL A 70 -0.53 -9.44 21.32
CA VAL A 70 0.66 -9.39 20.45
C VAL A 70 0.44 -8.33 19.38
N SER A 71 1.41 -7.40 19.27
CA SER A 71 1.42 -6.37 18.23
C SER A 71 2.72 -6.40 17.41
N LEU A 72 2.58 -6.18 16.10
CA LEU A 72 3.67 -5.97 15.16
C LEU A 72 3.50 -4.59 14.52
N THR A 73 4.55 -3.77 14.55
CA THR A 73 4.52 -2.43 13.95
C THR A 73 5.55 -2.38 12.84
N GLU A 74 5.08 -2.14 11.62
CA GLU A 74 5.87 -2.22 10.41
C GLU A 74 5.86 -0.88 9.67
N ASN A 75 7.03 -0.50 9.14
CA ASN A 75 7.13 0.61 8.22
C ASN A 75 6.87 0.09 6.80
N ILE A 76 5.72 0.46 6.24
CA ILE A 76 5.26 0.06 4.90
C ILE A 76 5.20 1.24 3.94
N SER A 77 6.11 2.20 4.15
CA SER A 77 6.22 3.37 3.30
C SER A 77 6.43 2.95 1.85
N GLY A 78 5.65 3.53 0.94
CA GLY A 78 5.76 3.29 -0.49
C GLY A 78 7.15 3.60 -1.10
N PRO A 79 7.25 3.52 -2.44
CA PRO A 79 6.22 4.05 -3.33
C PRO A 79 5.22 3.03 -3.87
N ALA A 80 4.03 3.53 -4.20
CA ALA A 80 3.13 2.88 -5.15
C ALA A 80 2.90 3.77 -6.38
N GLN A 81 2.74 3.14 -7.54
CA GLN A 81 2.53 3.81 -8.83
C GLN A 81 1.35 3.18 -9.54
N ILE A 82 0.41 4.01 -9.95
CA ILE A 82 -0.78 3.62 -10.71
C ILE A 82 -0.75 4.39 -12.03
N ASP A 83 -0.69 3.67 -13.13
CA ASP A 83 -0.75 4.22 -14.48
C ASP A 83 -2.12 3.85 -15.08
N LEU A 84 -2.98 4.86 -15.23
CA LEU A 84 -4.35 4.67 -15.70
C LEU A 84 -4.40 4.51 -17.22
N VAL A 85 -3.34 4.90 -17.94
CA VAL A 85 -3.26 4.78 -19.40
C VAL A 85 -2.89 3.35 -19.78
N SER A 86 -1.87 2.77 -19.12
CA SER A 86 -1.50 1.36 -19.33
C SER A 86 -2.32 0.37 -18.49
N GLY A 87 -3.10 0.85 -17.52
CA GLY A 87 -3.90 0.00 -16.63
C GLY A 87 -3.04 -0.82 -15.67
N THR A 88 -1.89 -0.29 -15.26
CA THR A 88 -0.93 -0.99 -14.39
C THR A 88 -0.84 -0.35 -13.01
N ALA A 89 -0.70 -1.14 -11.96
CA ALA A 89 -0.52 -0.63 -10.61
C ALA A 89 0.51 -1.47 -9.85
N PHE A 90 1.54 -0.82 -9.32
CA PHE A 90 2.66 -1.48 -8.63
C PHE A 90 2.94 -0.83 -7.28
N GLY A 91 3.30 -1.64 -6.30
CA GLY A 91 3.95 -1.21 -5.07
C GLY A 91 5.38 -1.73 -5.04
N ASP A 92 6.34 -0.90 -4.67
CA ASP A 92 7.76 -1.25 -4.56
C ASP A 92 8.26 -0.98 -3.15
N GLY A 93 8.97 -1.93 -2.56
CA GLY A 93 9.56 -1.81 -1.22
C GLY A 93 8.77 -2.58 -0.15
N PRO A 94 8.75 -2.10 1.10
CA PRO A 94 8.03 -2.75 2.18
C PRO A 94 6.52 -2.52 2.05
N GLY A 95 5.73 -3.59 2.18
CA GLY A 95 4.28 -3.53 2.16
C GLY A 95 3.70 -4.59 3.10
N ALA A 96 2.53 -4.35 3.69
CA ALA A 96 1.88 -5.35 4.53
C ALA A 96 0.38 -5.40 4.32
N GLY A 97 -0.18 -6.61 4.31
CA GLY A 97 -1.61 -6.85 4.19
C GLY A 97 -1.94 -8.20 3.57
N PRO A 98 -3.22 -8.44 3.26
CA PRO A 98 -3.64 -9.58 2.47
C PRO A 98 -3.10 -9.49 1.04
N LEU A 99 -2.42 -10.54 0.59
CA LEU A 99 -1.85 -10.61 -0.76
C LEU A 99 -2.45 -11.82 -1.49
N PRO A 100 -3.34 -11.62 -2.50
CA PRO A 100 -4.04 -12.70 -3.17
C PRO A 100 -3.12 -13.80 -3.74
N GLY A 101 -1.94 -13.41 -4.24
CA GLY A 101 -0.95 -14.33 -4.80
C GLY A 101 -0.26 -15.25 -3.77
N LEU A 102 -0.41 -14.99 -2.47
CA LEU A 102 0.25 -15.75 -1.39
C LEU A 102 -0.74 -16.53 -0.51
N GLY A 103 -2.03 -16.51 -0.84
CA GLY A 103 -3.07 -17.20 -0.07
C GLY A 103 -3.61 -16.37 1.11
N SER A 104 -4.45 -16.99 1.93
CA SER A 104 -5.08 -16.34 3.08
C SER A 104 -4.06 -16.00 4.17
N GLY A 105 -4.09 -14.77 4.64
CA GLY A 105 -3.25 -14.29 5.73
C GLY A 105 -2.77 -12.87 5.49
N ILE A 106 -2.09 -12.34 6.50
CA ILE A 106 -1.38 -11.06 6.42
C ILE A 106 0.09 -11.36 6.15
N TRP A 107 0.65 -10.70 5.15
CA TRP A 107 2.03 -10.86 4.73
C TRP A 107 2.77 -9.54 4.84
N LEU A 108 4.00 -9.58 5.36
CA LEU A 108 4.96 -8.49 5.22
C LEU A 108 5.86 -8.81 4.03
N GLY A 109 5.75 -8.00 2.99
CA GLY A 109 6.52 -8.12 1.76
C GLY A 109 7.63 -7.09 1.67
N PHE A 110 8.78 -7.50 1.14
CA PHE A 110 9.86 -6.63 0.69
C PHE A 110 10.14 -6.94 -0.78
N GLY A 111 9.65 -6.09 -1.68
CA GLY A 111 9.79 -6.32 -3.10
C GLY A 111 8.76 -5.57 -3.93
N ARG A 112 8.36 -6.16 -5.06
CA ARG A 112 7.33 -5.62 -5.93
C ARG A 112 6.03 -6.41 -5.80
N VAL A 113 4.92 -5.70 -5.70
CA VAL A 113 3.57 -6.23 -5.82
C VAL A 113 2.90 -5.58 -7.02
N ASP A 114 2.40 -6.39 -7.94
CA ASP A 114 1.48 -5.95 -8.98
C ASP A 114 0.06 -6.06 -8.43
N PHE A 115 -0.58 -4.91 -8.17
CA PHE A 115 -1.92 -4.85 -7.59
C PHE A 115 -3.01 -5.24 -8.59
N VAL A 116 -2.71 -5.32 -9.89
CA VAL A 116 -3.65 -5.71 -10.94
C VAL A 116 -3.66 -7.22 -11.10
N THR A 117 -2.48 -7.83 -11.23
CA THR A 117 -2.35 -9.28 -11.46
C THR A 117 -2.22 -10.09 -10.17
N GLY A 118 -1.92 -9.43 -9.04
CA GLY A 118 -1.60 -10.08 -7.78
C GLY A 118 -0.22 -10.74 -7.76
N GLN A 119 0.59 -10.56 -8.81
CA GLN A 119 1.94 -11.10 -8.89
C GLN A 119 2.85 -10.42 -7.87
N THR A 120 3.70 -11.23 -7.23
CA THR A 120 4.63 -10.77 -6.23
C THR A 120 6.05 -11.19 -6.61
N LEU A 121 7.01 -10.30 -6.41
CA LEU A 121 8.44 -10.56 -6.61
C LEU A 121 9.21 -10.01 -5.43
N GLY A 122 9.84 -10.89 -4.65
CA GLY A 122 10.62 -10.48 -3.48
C GLY A 122 10.50 -11.48 -2.33
N HIS A 123 10.71 -10.97 -1.12
CA HIS A 123 10.64 -11.77 0.10
C HIS A 123 9.37 -11.45 0.87
N PHE A 124 8.63 -12.49 1.30
CA PHE A 124 7.36 -12.34 1.99
C PHE A 124 7.32 -13.21 3.24
N ILE A 125 6.98 -12.58 4.36
CA ILE A 125 6.96 -13.18 5.69
C ILE A 125 5.50 -13.26 6.15
N PRO A 126 4.98 -14.45 6.52
CA PRO A 126 3.63 -14.55 7.05
C PRO A 126 3.59 -13.95 8.46
N LEU A 127 2.73 -12.95 8.70
CA LEU A 127 2.60 -12.32 10.00
C LEU A 127 1.64 -13.06 10.92
N CYS A 128 0.69 -13.82 10.39
CA CYS A 128 -0.31 -14.52 11.21
C CYS A 128 0.30 -15.47 12.26
N PRO A 129 1.31 -16.30 11.95
CA PRO A 129 1.95 -17.14 12.98
C PRO A 129 2.63 -16.34 14.09
N LEU A 130 3.17 -15.16 13.75
CA LEU A 130 3.79 -14.26 14.73
C LEU A 130 2.73 -13.60 15.62
N LEU A 131 1.62 -13.15 15.03
CA LEU A 131 0.48 -12.54 15.73
C LEU A 131 -0.32 -13.54 16.58
N ALA A 132 -0.28 -14.83 16.24
CA ALA A 132 -0.91 -15.88 17.04
C ALA A 132 -0.25 -16.04 18.42
N GLY A 133 1.01 -15.59 18.57
CA GLY A 133 1.83 -15.87 19.74
C GLY A 133 2.33 -17.31 19.68
N SER A 134 3.65 -17.48 19.53
CA SER A 134 4.31 -18.80 19.54
C SER A 134 4.06 -19.58 20.82
#